data_AF-A0A7D6DIU3-F1
#
_entry.id   AF-A0A7D6DIU3-F1
#
_cell.length_a   1.000
_cell.length_b   1.000
_cell.length_c   1.000
_cell.angle_alpha   90.00
_cell.angle_beta   90.00
_cell.angle_gamma   90.00
#
_symmetry.space_group_name_H-M   'P 1'
#
loop_
_entity.id
_entity.type
_entity.pdbx_description
1 polymer ?
#
loop_
_entity_poly.entity_id
_entity_poly.type
_entity_poly.pdbx_seq_one_letter_code
_entity_poly.pdbx_strand_id
1 'polypeptide(L)'
;MRQIPAVTTSKTGLAMAPMSLEQWDYNYERIAEDPLYSQNVNLAFDDNRAIIYNVAINYQRRPISIIPPSIWLTDGAFEQSYDPQQLLLRISENQIRYHNLKTPEQYRLNIADIQRTDIITLPASDVPAEGFSLESLLNPDGILSENTPREYAGQSKIYCLEGGDNKLVEIPTIQALVAFTELAELDEQSLLAFEPVLSTSQIEAYLTNAGYIKTKYLFPRPGEETADIWVARLNYIVNIMMKRLFIILIASDTHY
;
A
#
# COMPACT_ATOMS: atom_id res chain seq x y z
N MET A 1 -8.27 13.30 48.80
CA MET A 1 -8.55 11.93 48.32
C MET A 1 -9.90 11.99 47.61
N ARG A 2 -9.93 12.10 46.27
CA ARG A 2 -11.18 12.27 45.51
C ARG A 2 -11.61 10.89 45.03
N GLN A 3 -12.50 10.24 45.77
CA GLN A 3 -13.18 9.04 45.28
C GLN A 3 -14.04 9.43 44.08
N ILE A 4 -13.74 8.83 42.92
CA ILE A 4 -14.62 8.86 41.76
C ILE A 4 -15.68 7.79 42.03
N PRO A 5 -16.99 8.10 41.96
CA PRO A 5 -18.02 7.10 42.19
C PRO A 5 -17.92 6.01 41.12
N ALA A 6 -18.01 4.75 41.53
CA ALA A 6 -18.21 3.65 40.60
C ALA A 6 -19.54 3.86 39.88
N VAL A 7 -19.49 4.14 38.57
CA VAL A 7 -20.68 4.13 37.73
C VAL A 7 -21.02 2.67 37.46
N THR A 8 -21.91 2.12 38.28
CA THR A 8 -22.58 0.85 38.00
C THR A 8 -23.71 1.14 37.01
N THR A 9 -23.41 1.13 35.72
CA THR A 9 -24.46 1.06 34.68
C THR A 9 -24.61 -0.37 34.21
N SER A 10 -25.58 -1.08 34.76
CA SER A 10 -26.19 -2.24 34.09
C SER A 10 -27.06 -1.73 32.93
N LYS A 11 -26.41 -1.32 31.83
CA LYS A 11 -27.02 -1.15 30.52
C LYS A 11 -25.97 -1.64 29.52
N THR A 12 -26.17 -2.84 29.00
CA THR A 12 -25.48 -3.35 27.81
C THR A 12 -25.92 -2.50 26.62
N GLY A 13 -25.40 -1.28 26.54
CA GLY A 13 -25.50 -0.45 25.35
C GLY A 13 -24.55 -0.99 24.29
N LEU A 14 -25.04 -1.15 23.07
CA LEU A 14 -24.19 -1.46 21.93
C LEU A 14 -23.30 -0.23 21.65
N ALA A 15 -21.99 -0.42 21.67
CA ALA A 15 -21.05 0.55 21.14
C ALA A 15 -20.88 0.28 19.63
N MET A 16 -21.08 1.30 18.80
CA MET A 16 -20.91 1.21 17.34
C MET A 16 -19.88 2.23 16.88
N ALA A 17 -19.05 1.86 15.90
CA ALA A 17 -18.11 2.75 15.24
C ALA A 17 -18.38 2.69 13.73
N PRO A 18 -18.95 3.74 13.10
CA PRO A 18 -19.14 3.77 11.66
C PRO A 18 -17.80 3.86 10.94
N MET A 19 -17.67 3.15 9.82
CA MET A 19 -16.47 3.13 8.98
C MET A 19 -16.87 3.26 7.51
N SER A 20 -16.04 3.94 6.73
CA SER A 20 -16.22 3.99 5.27
C SER A 20 -15.66 2.71 4.65
N LEU A 21 -16.51 1.93 4.00
CA LEU A 21 -16.11 0.70 3.32
C LEU A 21 -15.81 0.96 1.85
N GLU A 22 -16.61 1.81 1.20
CA GLU A 22 -16.51 2.08 -0.23
C GLU A 22 -16.68 3.58 -0.50
N GLN A 23 -15.89 4.08 -1.45
CA GLN A 23 -16.02 5.43 -1.99
C GLN A 23 -15.92 5.37 -3.50
N TRP A 24 -16.83 6.07 -4.18
CA TRP A 24 -16.81 6.25 -5.62
C TRP A 24 -16.55 7.71 -5.96
N ASP A 25 -15.66 7.94 -6.92
CA ASP A 25 -15.29 9.25 -7.41
C ASP A 25 -15.57 9.30 -8.92
N TYR A 26 -16.39 10.26 -9.35
CA TYR A 26 -16.71 10.49 -10.76
C TYR A 26 -16.25 11.88 -11.16
N ASN A 27 -15.41 11.95 -12.19
CA ASN A 27 -15.05 13.20 -12.84
C ASN A 27 -15.69 13.27 -14.23
N TYR A 28 -16.76 14.05 -14.34
CA TYR A 28 -17.51 14.23 -15.58
C TYR A 28 -16.98 15.35 -16.47
N GLU A 29 -16.31 16.36 -15.91
CA GLU A 29 -15.96 17.60 -16.64
C GLU A 29 -17.15 18.20 -17.45
N ARG A 30 -18.37 18.02 -16.92
CA ARG A 30 -19.66 18.43 -17.53
C ARG A 30 -20.05 17.65 -18.81
N ILE A 31 -19.44 16.51 -19.07
CA ILE A 31 -19.79 15.56 -20.13
C ILE A 31 -20.34 14.30 -19.47
N ALA A 32 -21.66 14.11 -19.49
CA ALA A 32 -22.34 13.04 -18.73
C ALA A 32 -22.02 11.63 -19.25
N GLU A 33 -21.74 11.53 -20.54
CA GLU A 33 -21.59 10.27 -21.27
C GLU A 33 -20.18 9.67 -21.11
N ASP A 34 -19.16 10.50 -20.80
CA ASP A 34 -17.75 10.11 -20.76
C ASP A 34 -17.03 10.54 -19.46
N PRO A 35 -17.49 10.10 -18.27
CA PRO A 35 -16.77 10.35 -17.04
C PRO A 35 -15.52 9.48 -16.92
N LEU A 36 -14.49 10.02 -16.27
CA LEU A 36 -13.52 9.20 -15.55
C LEU A 36 -14.15 8.78 -14.22
N TYR A 37 -14.01 7.51 -13.84
CA TYR A 37 -14.49 7.08 -12.53
C TYR A 37 -13.56 6.06 -11.87
N SER A 38 -13.48 6.15 -10.55
CA SER A 38 -12.65 5.31 -9.70
C SER A 38 -13.37 4.95 -8.42
N GLN A 39 -12.91 3.89 -7.76
CA GLN A 39 -13.46 3.41 -6.51
C GLN A 39 -12.35 3.04 -5.54
N ASN A 40 -12.53 3.36 -4.26
CA ASN A 40 -11.69 2.83 -3.18
C ASN A 40 -12.53 1.91 -2.31
N VAL A 41 -12.02 0.72 -2.01
CA VAL A 41 -12.70 -0.27 -1.18
C VAL A 41 -11.78 -0.74 -0.05
N ASN A 42 -12.20 -0.56 1.19
CA ASN A 42 -11.51 -1.02 2.39
C ASN A 42 -12.00 -2.42 2.75
N LEU A 43 -11.15 -3.43 2.50
CA LEU A 43 -11.50 -4.84 2.56
C LEU A 43 -11.35 -5.41 3.98
N ALA A 44 -10.34 -4.97 4.72
CA ALA A 44 -10.12 -5.42 6.09
C ALA A 44 -9.54 -4.34 7.00
N PHE A 45 -9.85 -4.47 8.29
CA PHE A 45 -9.40 -3.60 9.36
C PHE A 45 -8.79 -4.44 10.48
N ASP A 46 -7.82 -3.88 11.21
CA ASP A 46 -7.33 -4.49 12.44
C ASP A 46 -8.30 -4.26 13.62
N ASP A 47 -7.98 -4.85 14.79
CA ASP A 47 -8.75 -4.70 16.02
C ASP A 47 -8.90 -3.24 16.50
N ASN A 48 -8.08 -2.33 15.97
CA ASN A 48 -8.08 -0.91 16.30
C ASN A 48 -8.78 -0.05 15.23
N ARG A 49 -9.33 -0.69 14.19
CA ARG A 49 -10.03 -0.08 13.04
C ARG A 49 -9.09 0.62 12.06
N ALA A 50 -7.79 0.32 12.07
CA ALA A 50 -6.89 0.73 11.02
C ALA A 50 -7.07 -0.17 9.79
N ILE A 51 -7.06 0.43 8.60
CA ILE A 51 -7.17 -0.31 7.34
C ILE A 51 -5.87 -1.11 7.13
N ILE A 52 -5.99 -2.42 6.97
CA ILE A 52 -4.87 -3.33 6.74
C ILE A 52 -4.90 -3.97 5.35
N TYR A 53 -6.01 -3.83 4.64
CA TYR A 53 -6.17 -4.33 3.29
C TYR A 53 -7.20 -3.48 2.55
N ASN A 54 -6.80 -2.89 1.43
CA ASN A 54 -7.69 -2.10 0.58
C ASN A 54 -7.30 -2.20 -0.89
N VAL A 55 -8.24 -1.84 -1.76
CA VAL A 55 -8.00 -1.70 -3.19
C VAL A 55 -8.42 -0.32 -3.68
N ALA A 56 -7.66 0.20 -4.63
CA ALA A 56 -8.03 1.36 -5.43
C ALA A 56 -8.25 0.88 -6.87
N ILE A 57 -9.41 1.19 -7.44
CA ILE A 57 -9.87 0.69 -8.72
C ILE A 57 -10.00 1.88 -9.68
N ASN A 58 -9.27 1.84 -10.78
CA ASN A 58 -9.41 2.76 -11.90
C ASN A 58 -10.11 2.03 -13.04
N TYR A 59 -11.35 2.44 -13.31
CA TYR A 59 -12.16 1.86 -14.36
C TYR A 59 -11.73 2.33 -15.74
N GLN A 60 -11.92 1.44 -16.70
CA GLN A 60 -11.74 1.72 -18.11
C GLN A 60 -12.73 2.77 -18.61
N ARG A 61 -12.31 3.53 -19.63
CA ARG A 61 -13.17 4.46 -20.36
C ARG A 61 -14.30 3.68 -21.05
N ARG A 62 -15.46 4.32 -21.13
CA ARG A 62 -16.62 3.78 -21.84
C ARG A 62 -16.33 3.59 -23.34
N PRO A 63 -16.93 2.58 -23.99
CA PRO A 63 -16.76 2.36 -25.42
C PRO A 63 -17.14 3.59 -26.26
N ILE A 64 -16.36 3.88 -27.30
CA ILE A 64 -16.64 5.01 -28.22
C ILE A 64 -18.02 4.93 -28.86
N SER A 65 -18.57 3.72 -29.03
CA SER A 65 -19.89 3.50 -29.65
C SER A 65 -21.07 4.06 -28.86
N ILE A 66 -20.90 4.37 -27.57
CA ILE A 66 -21.97 4.90 -26.71
C ILE A 66 -21.77 6.39 -26.36
N ILE A 67 -20.66 6.99 -26.77
CA ILE A 67 -20.34 8.39 -26.47
C ILE A 67 -20.57 9.22 -27.74
N PRO A 68 -21.43 10.24 -27.72
CA PRO A 68 -21.64 11.09 -28.86
C PRO A 68 -20.38 11.93 -29.14
N PRO A 69 -19.96 12.07 -30.42
CA PRO A 69 -18.80 12.88 -30.76
C PRO A 69 -19.04 14.35 -30.39
N SER A 70 -18.00 15.02 -29.89
CA SER A 70 -18.07 16.43 -29.55
C SER A 70 -18.15 17.29 -30.81
N ILE A 71 -19.15 18.18 -30.87
CA ILE A 71 -19.35 19.13 -31.97
C ILE A 71 -18.31 20.26 -32.01
N TRP A 72 -17.49 20.40 -30.96
CA TRP A 72 -16.48 21.45 -30.82
C TRP A 72 -15.07 21.00 -31.23
N LEU A 73 -14.89 19.70 -31.44
CA LEU A 73 -13.62 19.14 -31.87
C LEU A 73 -13.53 19.16 -33.41
N THR A 74 -12.30 19.26 -33.92
CA THR A 74 -12.04 19.07 -35.34
C THR A 74 -12.31 17.63 -35.75
N ASP A 75 -12.67 17.42 -37.01
CA ASP A 75 -12.91 16.09 -37.58
C ASP A 75 -11.77 15.11 -37.24
N GLY A 76 -12.13 13.93 -36.71
CA GLY A 76 -11.18 12.88 -36.33
C GLY A 76 -10.53 13.02 -34.95
N ALA A 77 -10.62 14.19 -34.30
CA ALA A 77 -9.99 14.41 -32.99
C ALA A 77 -10.68 13.63 -31.85
N PHE A 78 -11.97 13.34 -31.98
CA PHE A 78 -12.71 12.54 -31.01
C PHE A 78 -12.21 11.09 -31.01
N GLU A 79 -12.08 10.48 -32.19
CA GLU A 79 -11.57 9.12 -32.36
C GLU A 79 -10.11 9.01 -31.90
N GLN A 80 -9.29 10.02 -32.18
CA GLN A 80 -7.89 10.08 -31.73
C GLN A 80 -7.74 10.29 -30.23
N SER A 81 -8.81 10.66 -29.51
CA SER A 81 -8.77 10.75 -28.04
C SER A 81 -8.76 9.39 -27.35
N TYR A 82 -9.11 8.31 -28.08
CA TYR A 82 -9.14 6.95 -27.56
C TYR A 82 -7.76 6.31 -27.67
N ASP A 83 -7.25 5.81 -26.55
CA ASP A 83 -6.00 5.07 -26.46
C ASP A 83 -6.25 3.70 -25.81
N PRO A 84 -5.61 2.61 -26.26
CA PRO A 84 -5.75 1.29 -25.65
C PRO A 84 -5.53 1.26 -24.13
N GLN A 85 -4.67 2.13 -23.59
CA GLN A 85 -4.39 2.22 -22.14
C GLN A 85 -5.59 2.69 -21.32
N GLN A 86 -6.53 3.40 -21.94
CA GLN A 86 -7.79 3.84 -21.31
C GLN A 86 -8.80 2.69 -21.21
N LEU A 87 -8.61 1.60 -21.95
CA LEU A 87 -9.56 0.48 -22.04
C LEU A 87 -9.26 -0.65 -21.03
N LEU A 88 -8.25 -0.45 -20.19
CA LEU A 88 -7.81 -1.40 -19.18
C LEU A 88 -8.31 -0.97 -17.80
N LEU A 89 -8.93 -1.90 -17.08
CA LEU A 89 -9.17 -1.75 -15.64
C LEU A 89 -7.83 -1.95 -14.92
N ARG A 90 -7.55 -1.10 -13.94
CA ARG A 90 -6.40 -1.26 -13.03
C ARG A 90 -6.87 -1.29 -11.59
N ILE A 91 -6.42 -2.29 -10.84
CA ILE A 91 -6.65 -2.41 -9.41
C ILE A 91 -5.30 -2.33 -8.72
N SER A 92 -5.11 -1.32 -7.88
CA SER A 92 -3.98 -1.24 -6.95
C SER A 92 -4.41 -1.85 -5.62
N GLU A 93 -3.88 -3.03 -5.33
CA GLU A 93 -4.13 -3.79 -4.12
C GLU A 93 -3.05 -3.49 -3.08
N ASN A 94 -3.46 -3.09 -1.88
CA ASN A 94 -2.55 -2.64 -0.83
C ASN A 94 -2.76 -3.45 0.45
N GLN A 95 -1.68 -4.01 0.98
CA GLN A 95 -1.65 -4.71 2.27
C GLN A 95 -0.76 -3.95 3.24
N ILE A 96 -1.22 -3.76 4.47
CA ILE A 96 -0.54 -2.94 5.48
C ILE A 96 -0.58 -3.66 6.83
N ARG A 97 0.51 -3.60 7.59
CA ARG A 97 0.55 -4.03 8.99
C ARG A 97 1.01 -2.88 9.88
N TYR A 98 0.47 -2.85 11.09
CA TYR A 98 0.85 -1.91 12.14
C TYR A 98 1.24 -2.65 13.41
N HIS A 99 2.13 -2.04 14.20
CA HIS A 99 2.30 -2.39 15.60
C HIS A 99 1.32 -1.60 16.47
N ASN A 100 0.73 -2.29 17.44
CA ASN A 100 -0.22 -1.74 18.39
C ASN A 100 0.24 -2.05 19.82
N LEU A 101 0.67 -1.02 20.55
CA LEU A 101 1.05 -1.12 21.95
C LEU A 101 -0.18 -0.85 22.82
N LYS A 102 -0.73 -1.92 23.39
CA LYS A 102 -1.98 -1.90 24.15
C LYS A 102 -1.82 -2.64 25.48
N THR A 103 -1.11 -2.02 26.42
CA THR A 103 -1.01 -2.47 27.82
C THR A 103 -1.73 -1.48 28.74
N PRO A 104 -2.00 -1.81 30.01
CA PRO A 104 -2.57 -0.86 30.95
C PRO A 104 -1.72 0.42 31.12
N GLU A 105 -0.41 0.32 30.95
CA GLU A 105 0.56 1.40 31.11
C GLU A 105 0.91 2.12 29.80
N GLN A 106 0.67 1.51 28.64
CA GLN A 106 1.07 2.01 27.34
C GLN A 106 -0.07 1.87 26.32
N TYR A 107 -0.45 3.00 25.71
CA TYR A 107 -1.47 3.03 24.66
C TYR A 107 -0.98 3.83 23.47
N ARG A 108 -0.42 3.14 22.48
CA ARG A 108 0.00 3.73 21.19
C ARG A 108 -0.35 2.76 20.07
N LEU A 109 -1.30 3.16 19.23
CA LEU A 109 -1.83 2.36 18.14
C LEU A 109 -1.29 2.85 16.79
N ASN A 110 -1.43 2.00 15.77
CA ASN A 110 -1.17 2.31 14.36
C ASN A 110 0.26 2.78 14.09
N ILE A 111 1.26 2.19 14.78
CA ILE A 111 2.66 2.44 14.46
C ILE A 111 2.96 1.67 13.17
N ALA A 112 3.30 2.38 12.09
CA ALA A 112 3.56 1.76 10.79
C ALA A 112 4.70 0.75 10.86
N ASP A 113 4.52 -0.41 10.21
CA ASP A 113 5.48 -1.52 10.18
C ASP A 113 5.84 -1.87 8.73
N ILE A 114 4.93 -2.53 8.02
CA ILE A 114 5.14 -2.98 6.65
C ILE A 114 3.96 -2.63 5.76
N GLN A 115 4.23 -2.39 4.48
CA GLN A 115 3.22 -2.30 3.44
C GLN A 115 3.71 -2.94 2.14
N ARG A 116 2.78 -3.42 1.33
CA ARG A 116 3.00 -3.93 -0.02
C ARG A 116 1.89 -3.45 -0.95
N THR A 117 2.26 -3.18 -2.21
CA THR A 117 1.32 -2.89 -3.28
C THR A 117 1.53 -3.86 -4.44
N ASP A 118 0.43 -4.41 -4.95
CA ASP A 118 0.39 -5.19 -6.18
C ASP A 118 -0.64 -4.57 -7.15
N ILE A 119 -0.43 -4.74 -8.45
CA ILE A 119 -1.32 -4.24 -9.50
C ILE A 119 -1.97 -5.41 -10.22
N ILE A 120 -3.28 -5.33 -10.42
CA ILE A 120 -4.04 -6.22 -11.30
C ILE A 120 -4.52 -5.39 -12.49
N THR A 121 -4.18 -5.84 -13.70
CA THR A 121 -4.64 -5.22 -14.94
C THR A 121 -5.56 -6.18 -15.69
N LEU A 122 -6.76 -5.73 -16.04
CA LEU A 122 -7.77 -6.56 -16.70
C LEU A 122 -8.34 -5.90 -17.96
N PRO A 123 -8.74 -6.68 -18.95
CA PRO A 123 -9.53 -6.17 -20.06
C PRO A 123 -10.95 -5.80 -19.60
N ALA A 124 -11.59 -4.92 -20.37
CA ALA A 124 -12.94 -4.45 -20.08
C ALA A 124 -14.01 -5.57 -20.00
N SER A 125 -13.76 -6.73 -20.62
CA SER A 125 -14.68 -7.89 -20.59
C SER A 125 -14.87 -8.49 -19.21
N ASP A 126 -13.90 -8.29 -18.33
CA ASP A 126 -13.82 -8.95 -17.03
C ASP A 126 -14.38 -8.07 -15.90
N VAL A 127 -14.83 -6.86 -16.25
CA VAL A 127 -15.43 -5.91 -15.33
C VAL A 127 -16.93 -6.16 -15.22
N PRO A 128 -17.49 -6.39 -14.02
CA PRO A 128 -18.92 -6.54 -13.84
C PRO A 128 -19.67 -5.29 -14.33
N ALA A 129 -20.85 -5.48 -14.91
CA ALA A 129 -21.66 -4.38 -15.45
C ALA A 129 -21.99 -3.29 -14.41
N GLU A 130 -22.21 -3.70 -13.16
CA GLU A 130 -22.52 -2.81 -12.03
C GLU A 130 -21.27 -2.31 -11.30
N GLY A 131 -20.07 -2.69 -11.76
CA GLY A 131 -18.81 -2.46 -11.05
C GLY A 131 -18.57 -3.46 -9.91
N PHE A 132 -17.55 -3.18 -9.11
CA PHE A 132 -17.19 -3.98 -7.94
C PHE A 132 -17.89 -3.49 -6.69
N SER A 133 -18.25 -4.42 -5.80
CA SER A 133 -18.64 -4.15 -4.41
C SER A 133 -17.66 -4.83 -3.45
N LEU A 134 -17.69 -4.45 -2.17
CA LEU A 134 -16.95 -5.12 -1.10
C LEU A 134 -17.14 -6.63 -1.14
N GLU A 135 -18.38 -7.12 -1.23
CA GLU A 135 -18.70 -8.55 -1.23
C GLU A 135 -18.12 -9.27 -2.44
N SER A 136 -18.16 -8.63 -3.62
CA SER A 136 -17.60 -9.20 -4.85
C SER A 136 -16.08 -9.37 -4.76
N LEU A 137 -15.40 -8.43 -4.09
CA LEU A 137 -13.96 -8.42 -3.91
C LEU A 137 -13.50 -9.37 -2.80
N LEU A 138 -14.34 -9.60 -1.78
CA LEU A 138 -14.11 -10.57 -0.72
C LEU A 138 -14.41 -12.02 -1.12
N ASN A 139 -14.96 -12.25 -2.31
CA ASN A 139 -15.19 -13.59 -2.82
C ASN A 139 -13.84 -14.32 -2.99
N PRO A 140 -13.61 -15.48 -2.34
CA PRO A 140 -12.34 -16.21 -2.43
C PRO A 140 -11.98 -16.64 -3.86
N ASP A 141 -12.99 -16.91 -4.69
CA ASP A 141 -12.83 -17.28 -6.10
C ASP A 141 -12.93 -16.06 -7.04
N GLY A 142 -12.96 -14.85 -6.46
CA GLY A 142 -13.12 -13.59 -7.17
C GLY A 142 -11.81 -13.02 -7.70
N ILE A 143 -11.85 -11.76 -8.11
CA ILE A 143 -10.72 -11.13 -8.79
C ILE A 143 -9.49 -10.95 -7.89
N LEU A 144 -9.70 -10.89 -6.57
CA LEU A 144 -8.62 -10.84 -5.58
C LEU A 144 -8.19 -12.21 -5.07
N SER A 145 -8.60 -13.31 -5.72
CA SER A 145 -8.13 -14.65 -5.36
C SER A 145 -6.59 -14.74 -5.38
N GLU A 146 -6.02 -15.66 -4.60
CA GLU A 146 -4.56 -15.88 -4.59
C GLU A 146 -4.00 -16.28 -5.95
N ASN A 147 -4.84 -16.87 -6.82
CA ASN A 147 -4.45 -17.33 -8.15
C ASN A 147 -4.51 -16.24 -9.23
N THR A 148 -5.11 -15.08 -8.95
CA THR A 148 -5.16 -13.99 -9.93
C THR A 148 -3.76 -13.44 -10.15
N PRO A 149 -3.22 -13.42 -11.39
CA PRO A 149 -1.91 -12.85 -11.66
C PRO A 149 -1.85 -11.37 -11.28
N ARG A 150 -0.75 -10.98 -10.64
CA ARG A 150 -0.51 -9.59 -10.22
C ARG A 150 0.91 -9.18 -10.55
N GLU A 151 1.07 -7.90 -10.86
CA GLU A 151 2.37 -7.27 -11.00
C GLU A 151 2.77 -6.68 -9.65
N TYR A 152 3.93 -7.08 -9.14
CA TYR A 152 4.47 -6.52 -7.91
C TYR A 152 4.86 -5.06 -8.13
N ALA A 153 4.31 -4.14 -7.33
CA ALA A 153 4.54 -2.69 -7.45
C ALA A 153 5.36 -2.10 -6.31
N GLY A 154 5.88 -2.95 -5.42
CA GLY A 154 6.81 -2.56 -4.38
C GLY A 154 6.32 -2.85 -2.97
N GLN A 155 7.22 -2.66 -2.02
CA GLN A 155 6.97 -2.83 -0.60
C GLN A 155 7.85 -1.88 0.20
N SER A 156 7.44 -1.62 1.44
CA SER A 156 8.30 -0.93 2.40
C SER A 156 8.18 -1.48 3.80
N LYS A 157 9.24 -1.28 4.59
CA LYS A 157 9.32 -1.65 5.99
C LYS A 157 10.01 -0.57 6.81
N ILE A 158 9.44 -0.26 7.97
CA ILE A 158 10.00 0.70 8.92
C ILE A 158 10.71 -0.08 10.03
N TYR A 159 11.96 0.32 10.30
CA TYR A 159 12.75 -0.24 11.38
C TYR A 159 12.80 0.75 12.53
N CYS A 160 12.61 0.29 13.76
CA CYS A 160 12.59 1.13 14.95
C CYS A 160 13.73 0.83 15.93
N LEU A 161 14.06 1.82 16.75
CA LEU A 161 15.07 1.78 17.81
C LEU A 161 14.42 1.76 19.20
N GLU A 162 15.14 1.20 20.17
CA GLU A 162 14.73 1.18 21.58
C GLU A 162 14.81 2.57 22.27
N GLY A 163 15.69 3.46 21.80
CA GLY A 163 15.86 4.84 22.29
C GLY A 163 17.01 5.09 23.27
N GLY A 164 17.60 4.04 23.84
CA GLY A 164 18.84 4.15 24.63
C GLY A 164 20.07 3.81 23.80
N ASP A 165 20.22 2.52 23.52
CA ASP A 165 21.42 1.95 22.90
C ASP A 165 21.39 1.98 21.36
N ASN A 166 20.44 2.70 20.75
CA ASN A 166 20.18 2.70 19.30
C ASN A 166 20.16 1.30 18.70
N LYS A 167 19.66 0.33 19.46
CA LYS A 167 19.47 -1.05 19.02
C LYS A 167 18.15 -1.16 18.26
N LEU A 168 18.19 -1.85 17.13
CA LEU A 168 17.00 -2.24 16.37
C LEU A 168 16.10 -3.15 17.21
N VAL A 169 14.80 -2.85 17.19
CA VAL A 169 13.76 -3.63 17.85
C VAL A 169 12.72 -4.09 16.83
N GLU A 170 12.24 -5.31 16.99
CA GLU A 170 11.19 -5.87 16.13
C GLU A 170 9.82 -5.26 16.45
N ILE A 171 9.53 -5.02 17.73
CA ILE A 171 8.34 -4.31 18.18
C ILE A 171 8.78 -2.93 18.66
N PRO A 172 8.28 -1.83 18.08
CA PRO A 172 8.62 -0.47 18.49
C PRO A 172 8.29 -0.23 19.96
N THR A 173 9.12 0.57 20.62
CA THR A 173 8.79 1.10 21.95
C THR A 173 7.72 2.18 21.84
N ILE A 174 7.18 2.65 22.97
CA ILE A 174 6.15 3.70 22.98
C ILE A 174 6.59 4.99 22.28
N GLN A 175 7.90 5.21 22.09
CA GLN A 175 8.44 6.35 21.37
C GLN A 175 8.47 6.14 19.85
N ALA A 176 8.47 4.90 19.38
CA ALA A 176 8.52 4.51 17.96
C ALA A 176 9.58 5.30 17.18
N LEU A 177 10.82 5.26 17.69
CA LEU A 177 11.93 5.98 17.10
C LEU A 177 12.37 5.25 15.84
N VAL A 178 12.12 5.84 14.67
CA VAL A 178 12.52 5.24 13.40
C VAL A 178 14.04 5.24 13.30
N ALA A 179 14.60 4.09 12.94
CA ALA A 179 16.00 3.90 12.59
C ALA A 179 16.24 4.28 11.14
N PHE A 180 15.46 3.67 10.24
CA PHE A 180 15.49 3.85 8.78
C PHE A 180 14.25 3.18 8.17
N THR A 181 14.05 3.38 6.87
CA THR A 181 13.02 2.70 6.08
C THR A 181 13.68 1.87 4.98
N GLU A 182 13.26 0.62 4.81
CA GLU A 182 13.57 -0.20 3.64
C GLU A 182 12.48 0.01 2.58
N LEU A 183 12.89 0.33 1.34
CA LEU A 183 12.01 0.45 0.17
C LEU A 183 12.46 -0.54 -0.92
N ALA A 184 11.53 -1.23 -1.55
CA ALA A 184 11.81 -2.04 -2.74
C ALA A 184 12.17 -1.18 -3.93
N GLU A 185 13.20 -1.63 -4.64
CA GLU A 185 13.77 -0.94 -5.80
C GLU A 185 13.77 -1.85 -7.03
N LEU A 186 14.13 -3.13 -6.87
CA LEU A 186 14.21 -4.08 -7.99
C LEU A 186 13.70 -5.47 -7.58
N ASP A 187 12.74 -5.97 -8.33
CA ASP A 187 12.28 -7.36 -8.32
C ASP A 187 12.87 -8.13 -9.51
N GLU A 188 12.49 -9.41 -9.66
CA GLU A 188 12.98 -10.25 -10.76
C GLU A 188 12.66 -9.66 -12.15
N GLN A 189 11.45 -9.12 -12.33
CA GLN A 189 11.03 -8.54 -13.60
C GLN A 189 11.84 -7.27 -13.94
N SER A 190 12.13 -6.44 -12.95
CA SER A 190 12.97 -5.25 -13.14
C SER A 190 14.41 -5.60 -13.53
N LEU A 191 14.93 -6.73 -13.06
CA LEU A 191 16.30 -7.17 -13.37
C LEU A 191 16.47 -7.61 -14.83
N LEU A 192 15.38 -7.98 -15.52
CA LEU A 192 15.40 -8.33 -16.95
C LEU A 192 15.94 -7.20 -17.83
N ALA A 193 15.83 -5.94 -17.39
CA ALA A 193 16.37 -4.78 -18.11
C ALA A 193 17.91 -4.82 -18.26
N PHE A 194 18.62 -5.56 -17.39
CA PHE A 194 20.08 -5.63 -17.39
C PHE A 194 20.65 -6.85 -18.13
N GLU A 195 19.86 -7.90 -18.33
CA GLU A 195 20.30 -9.16 -18.94
C GLU A 195 20.95 -9.02 -20.33
N PRO A 196 20.56 -8.06 -21.20
CA PRO A 196 21.23 -7.87 -22.49
C PRO A 196 22.69 -7.38 -22.38
N VAL A 197 23.09 -6.86 -21.20
CA VAL A 197 24.37 -6.13 -21.03
C VAL A 197 25.25 -6.73 -19.94
N LEU A 198 24.65 -7.32 -18.89
CA LEU A 198 25.36 -7.81 -17.71
C LEU A 198 24.95 -9.25 -17.39
N SER A 199 25.91 -10.06 -16.91
CA SER A 199 25.59 -11.35 -16.30
C SER A 199 24.95 -11.17 -14.92
N THR A 200 24.21 -12.17 -14.44
CA THR A 200 23.61 -12.17 -13.10
C THR A 200 24.63 -11.84 -12.01
N SER A 201 25.82 -12.44 -12.04
CA SER A 201 26.87 -12.16 -11.05
C SER A 201 27.40 -10.74 -11.10
N GLN A 202 27.45 -10.11 -12.28
CA GLN A 202 27.82 -8.70 -12.41
C GLN A 202 26.73 -7.80 -11.81
N ILE A 203 25.46 -8.08 -12.12
CA ILE A 203 24.31 -7.35 -11.57
C ILE A 203 24.35 -7.38 -10.04
N GLU A 204 24.51 -8.56 -9.43
CA GLU A 204 24.58 -8.69 -7.97
C GLU A 204 25.75 -7.89 -7.37
N ALA A 205 26.92 -7.94 -8.00
CA ALA A 205 28.08 -7.19 -7.54
C ALA A 205 27.85 -5.68 -7.64
N TYR A 206 27.26 -5.19 -8.74
CA TYR A 206 26.94 -3.77 -8.91
C TYR A 206 25.93 -3.29 -7.87
N LEU A 207 24.84 -4.03 -7.65
CA LEU A 207 23.80 -3.65 -6.70
C LEU A 207 24.34 -3.66 -5.26
N THR A 208 25.11 -4.68 -4.88
CA THR A 208 25.75 -4.74 -3.56
C THR A 208 26.72 -3.58 -3.35
N ASN A 209 27.56 -3.27 -4.34
CA ASN A 209 28.50 -2.15 -4.27
C ASN A 209 27.80 -0.78 -4.26
N ALA A 210 26.61 -0.69 -4.83
CA ALA A 210 25.76 0.51 -4.78
C ALA A 210 24.97 0.66 -3.47
N GLY A 211 25.08 -0.31 -2.54
CA GLY A 211 24.46 -0.26 -1.22
C GLY A 211 23.05 -0.85 -1.15
N TYR A 212 22.57 -1.49 -2.23
CA TYR A 212 21.33 -2.27 -2.17
C TYR A 212 21.55 -3.58 -1.42
N ILE A 213 20.49 -4.07 -0.79
CA ILE A 213 20.51 -5.34 -0.06
C ILE A 213 19.33 -6.21 -0.51
N LYS A 214 19.46 -7.53 -0.35
CA LYS A 214 18.37 -8.46 -0.57
C LYS A 214 17.48 -8.59 0.66
N THR A 215 16.17 -8.69 0.46
CA THR A 215 15.19 -9.05 1.49
C THR A 215 14.06 -9.88 0.91
N LYS A 216 13.25 -10.49 1.78
CA LYS A 216 12.08 -11.28 1.37
C LYS A 216 10.90 -10.40 0.99
N TYR A 217 10.01 -10.94 0.15
CA TYR A 217 8.71 -10.35 -0.08
C TYR A 217 7.93 -10.23 1.24
N LEU A 218 7.32 -9.07 1.45
CA LEU A 218 6.32 -8.84 2.49
C LEU A 218 4.99 -9.37 2.00
N PHE A 219 4.19 -9.94 2.90
CA PHE A 219 2.94 -10.63 2.53
C PHE A 219 3.16 -11.59 1.35
N PRO A 220 4.11 -12.54 1.46
CA PRO A 220 4.51 -13.36 0.33
C PRO A 220 3.33 -14.19 -0.18
N ARG A 221 3.24 -14.30 -1.49
CA ARG A 221 2.25 -15.08 -2.21
C ARG A 221 2.83 -16.43 -2.61
N PRO A 222 2.00 -17.39 -3.09
CA PRO A 222 2.49 -18.66 -3.57
C PRO A 222 3.61 -18.50 -4.61
N GLY A 223 4.81 -18.99 -4.28
CA GLY A 223 6.01 -18.91 -5.13
C GLY A 223 7.01 -17.83 -4.71
N GLU A 224 6.64 -16.90 -3.84
CA GLU A 224 7.51 -15.80 -3.38
C GLU A 224 8.17 -16.08 -2.03
N GLU A 225 7.80 -17.15 -1.33
CA GLU A 225 8.18 -17.39 0.08
C GLU A 225 9.70 -17.48 0.28
N THR A 226 10.40 -17.96 -0.74
CA THR A 226 11.87 -18.05 -0.73
C THR A 226 12.55 -17.01 -1.63
N ALA A 227 11.79 -16.26 -2.43
CA ALA A 227 12.32 -15.28 -3.36
C ALA A 227 12.84 -14.04 -2.64
N ASP A 228 13.86 -13.41 -3.22
CA ASP A 228 14.45 -12.17 -2.72
C ASP A 228 14.20 -11.03 -3.70
N ILE A 229 14.03 -9.83 -3.17
CA ILE A 229 14.05 -8.57 -3.90
C ILE A 229 15.18 -7.68 -3.41
N TRP A 230 15.56 -6.70 -4.22
CA TRP A 230 16.51 -5.68 -3.83
C TRP A 230 15.79 -4.46 -3.24
N VAL A 231 16.30 -4.01 -2.11
CA VAL A 231 15.81 -2.83 -1.39
C VAL A 231 16.93 -1.84 -1.11
N ALA A 232 16.57 -0.57 -0.99
CA ALA A 232 17.41 0.47 -0.43
C ALA A 232 16.98 0.77 1.02
N ARG A 233 17.95 1.04 1.88
CA ARG A 233 17.70 1.61 3.22
C ARG A 233 17.91 3.10 3.19
N LEU A 234 16.87 3.85 3.52
CA LEU A 234 16.84 5.29 3.43
C LEU A 234 16.54 5.92 4.79
N ASN A 235 16.91 7.19 4.94
CA ASN A 235 16.55 8.06 6.07
C ASN A 235 17.03 7.52 7.42
N TYR A 236 18.33 7.26 7.54
CA TYR A 236 18.95 6.82 8.79
C TYR A 236 18.93 7.94 9.83
N ILE A 237 18.49 7.59 11.05
CA ILE A 237 18.38 8.52 12.18
C ILE A 237 19.08 7.93 13.41
N VAL A 238 19.98 8.71 14.01
CA VAL A 238 20.58 8.40 15.31
C VAL A 238 19.95 9.30 16.37
N ASN A 239 19.37 8.69 17.40
CA ASN A 239 18.74 9.38 18.52
C ASN A 239 19.63 9.31 19.77
N ILE A 240 19.55 10.32 20.62
CA ILE A 240 20.07 10.26 21.99
C ILE A 240 18.98 10.58 23.00
N MET A 241 19.03 9.92 24.16
CA MET A 241 18.15 10.22 25.29
C MET A 241 18.79 11.31 26.15
N MET A 242 18.15 12.47 26.25
CA MET A 242 18.52 13.53 27.19
C MET A 242 17.36 13.81 28.14
N LYS A 243 17.52 13.49 29.43
CA LYS A 243 16.63 13.91 30.54
C LYS A 243 15.12 13.87 30.20
N ARG A 244 14.65 12.78 29.59
CA ARG A 244 13.24 12.51 29.15
C ARG A 244 12.80 13.11 27.81
N LEU A 245 13.72 13.56 26.97
CA LEU A 245 13.46 13.96 25.58
C LEU A 245 14.33 13.15 24.62
N PHE A 246 13.75 12.75 23.48
CA PHE A 246 14.48 12.19 22.34
C PHE A 246 14.69 13.29 21.33
N ILE A 247 15.94 13.48 20.91
CA ILE A 247 16.30 14.46 19.89
C ILE A 247 17.09 13.71 18.82
N ILE A 248 16.77 14.00 17.56
CA ILE A 248 17.56 13.55 16.41
C ILE A 248 18.93 14.21 16.51
N LEU A 249 19.98 13.41 16.64
CA LEU A 249 21.35 13.91 16.71
C LEU A 249 22.01 13.94 15.33
N ILE A 250 21.75 12.91 14.53
CA ILE A 250 22.33 12.73 13.19
C ILE A 250 21.21 12.20 12.28
N ALA A 251 21.11 12.76 11.09
CA ALA A 251 20.29 12.24 9.99
C ALA A 251 21.20 12.05 8.77
N SER A 252 21.04 10.93 8.07
CA SER A 252 21.68 10.69 6.76
C SER A 252 20.71 10.00 5.81
N ASP A 253 20.80 10.32 4.53
CA ASP A 253 19.91 9.75 3.53
C ASP A 253 20.21 8.26 3.29
N THR A 254 21.48 7.87 3.38
CA THR A 254 21.97 6.48 3.26
C THR A 254 23.04 6.19 4.31
N HIS A 255 23.33 4.90 4.57
CA HIS A 255 24.41 4.50 5.47
C HIS A 255 25.73 4.46 4.69
N TYR A 256 26.72 5.21 5.15
CA TYR A 256 28.13 5.06 4.75
C TYR A 256 28.88 4.19 5.75
#